data_AF-A0A9D1A818-F1
#
_entry.id   AF-A0A9D1A818-F1
#
_cell.length_a   1.000
_cell.length_b   1.000
_cell.length_c   1.000
_cell.angle_alpha   90.00
_cell.angle_beta   90.00
_cell.angle_gamma   90.00
#
_symmetry.space_group_name_H-M   'P 1'
#
loop_
_entity.id
_entity.type
_entity.pdbx_description
1 polymer ?
#
loop_
_entity_poly.entity_id
_entity_poly.type
_entity_poly.pdbx_seq_one_letter_code
_entity_poly.pdbx_strand_id
1 'polypeptide(L)' 'MKLVDEKGRLFGKLNLIDLAVIIIVLAVVAAVGMKLFGNKAVASATTQQVTLTYEVVAQDVPDHVAEYCVA' A
#
# COMPACT_ATOMS: atom_id res chain seq x y z
N MET A 1 -1.80 41.87 -7.54
CA MET A 1 -1.18 41.98 -6.21
C MET A 1 0.09 41.14 -6.25
N LYS A 2 1.27 41.69 -5.92
CA LYS A 2 2.50 40.88 -5.89
C LYS A 2 2.39 39.90 -4.71
N LEU A 3 2.40 38.60 -4.99
CA LEU A 3 2.34 37.56 -3.96
C LEU A 3 3.61 37.54 -3.10
N VAL A 4 4.73 37.93 -3.69
CA VAL A 4 6.09 37.91 -3.13
C VAL A 4 6.64 39.34 -3.08
N ASP A 5 7.14 39.74 -1.92
CA ASP A 5 7.86 41.00 -1.66
C ASP A 5 9.32 40.91 -2.18
N GLU A 6 9.99 42.02 -2.45
CA GLU A 6 11.37 42.07 -2.99
C GLU A 6 12.42 41.38 -2.10
N LYS A 7 12.08 41.15 -0.84
CA LYS A 7 12.89 40.37 0.11
C LYS A 7 12.57 38.87 0.12
N GLY A 8 11.75 38.38 -0.82
CA GLY A 8 11.33 36.98 -0.92
C GLY A 8 10.25 36.57 0.09
N ARG A 9 9.56 37.54 0.72
CA ARG A 9 8.48 37.25 1.70
C ARG A 9 7.14 37.06 0.99
N LEU A 10 6.42 36.00 1.30
CA LEU A 10 5.05 35.80 0.81
C LEU A 10 4.12 36.68 1.66
N PHE A 11 3.47 37.67 1.05
CA PHE A 11 2.59 38.65 1.73
C PHE A 11 3.26 39.52 2.81
N GLY A 12 4.57 39.77 2.75
CA GLY A 12 5.30 40.67 3.66
C GLY A 12 5.42 40.20 5.13
N LYS A 13 4.61 39.21 5.55
CA LYS A 13 4.51 38.69 6.92
C LYS A 13 5.11 37.29 7.12
N LEU A 14 5.05 36.43 6.10
CA LEU A 14 5.55 35.04 6.18
C LEU A 14 6.82 34.86 5.32
N ASN A 15 7.81 34.18 5.87
CA ASN A 15 9.08 33.89 5.19
C ASN A 15 8.92 32.67 4.28
N LEU A 16 9.57 32.67 3.10
CA LEU A 16 9.47 31.55 2.15
C LEU A 16 10.02 30.24 2.73
N ILE A 17 11.07 30.35 3.54
CA ILE A 17 11.67 29.20 4.26
C ILE A 17 10.68 28.60 5.25
N ASP A 18 9.91 29.43 5.96
CA ASP A 18 8.92 28.96 6.93
C ASP A 18 7.80 28.16 6.23
N LEU A 19 7.33 28.66 5.09
CA LEU A 19 6.38 27.93 4.25
C LEU A 19 6.94 26.59 3.75
N ALA A 20 8.20 26.55 3.31
CA ALA A 20 8.85 25.33 2.87
C ALA A 20 8.95 24.29 4.00
N VAL A 21 9.29 24.73 5.22
CA VAL A 21 9.33 23.87 6.41
C VAL A 21 7.96 23.28 6.72
N ILE A 22 6.89 24.09 6.67
CA ILE A 22 5.51 23.61 6.87
C ILE A 22 5.14 22.54 5.84
N ILE A 23 5.48 22.74 4.55
CA ILE A 23 5.22 21.75 3.50
C ILE A 23 5.98 20.44 3.77
N ILE A 24 7.23 20.52 4.20
CA ILE A 24 8.03 19.34 4.53
C ILE A 24 7.39 18.58 5.71
N VAL A 25 6.97 19.28 6.76
CA VAL A 25 6.30 18.66 7.91
C VAL A 25 5.00 17.98 7.49
N LEU A 26 4.17 18.62 6.67
CA LEU A 26 2.94 18.02 6.15
C LEU A 26 3.23 16.78 5.30
N ALA A 27 4.27 16.79 4.47
CA ALA A 27 4.68 15.64 3.68
C ALA A 27 5.12 14.46 4.57
N VAL A 28 5.86 14.72 5.64
CA VAL A 28 6.27 13.70 6.62
C VAL A 28 5.03 13.10 7.32
N VAL A 29 4.10 13.93 7.78
CA VAL A 29 2.86 13.47 8.44
C VAL A 29 2.01 12.63 7.47
N ALA A 30 1.88 13.07 6.21
CA ALA A 30 1.16 12.32 5.18
C ALA A 30 1.83 10.96 4.87
N ALA A 31 3.16 10.93 4.74
CA ALA A 31 3.90 9.69 4.49
C ALA A 31 3.76 8.69 5.65
N VAL A 32 3.83 9.16 6.90
CA VAL A 32 3.62 8.32 8.09
C VAL A 32 2.16 7.84 8.16
N GLY A 33 1.20 8.72 7.89
CA GLY A 33 -0.22 8.35 7.81
C GLY A 33 -0.47 7.27 6.75
N MET A 34 0.03 7.45 5.53
CA MET A 34 -0.08 6.43 4.47
C MET A 34 0.61 5.12 4.83
N LYS A 35 1.75 5.14 5.53
CA LYS A 35 2.44 3.91 5.95
C LYS A 35 1.68 3.15 7.05
N LEU A 36 1.06 3.87 7.99
CA LEU A 36 0.32 3.26 9.10
C LEU A 36 -1.09 2.80 8.68
N PHE A 37 -1.78 3.60 7.87
CA PHE A 37 -3.16 3.32 7.44
C PHE A 37 -3.24 2.58 6.09
N GLY A 38 -2.28 2.76 5.19
CA GLY A 38 -2.25 2.10 3.88
C GLY A 38 -2.06 0.59 3.98
N ASN A 39 -1.29 0.10 4.95
CA ASN A 39 -1.10 -1.33 5.18
C ASN A 39 -2.40 -2.06 5.58
N LYS A 40 -3.40 -1.36 6.12
CA LYS A 40 -4.69 -1.96 6.47
C LYS A 40 -5.64 -2.07 5.26
N ALA A 41 -5.54 -1.13 4.32
CA ALA A 41 -6.36 -1.16 3.10
C ALA A 41 -5.91 -2.26 2.11
N VAL A 42 -4.61 -2.54 2.03
CA VAL A 42 -4.07 -3.61 1.17
C VAL A 42 -4.24 -5.01 1.76
N ALA A 43 -4.35 -5.15 3.08
CA ALA A 43 -4.62 -6.45 3.71
C ALA A 43 -6.06 -6.94 3.47
N SER A 44 -6.99 -6.02 3.16
CA SER A 44 -8.39 -6.34 2.82
C SER A 44 -8.60 -6.56 1.32
N ALA A 45 -7.60 -6.28 0.48
CA ALA A 45 -7.65 -6.54 -0.95
C ALA A 45 -6.98 -7.88 -1.25
N THR A 46 -7.80 -8.91 -1.42
CA THR A 46 -7.42 -10.20 -2.01
C THR A 46 -6.68 -11.17 -1.07
N THR A 47 -7.43 -11.78 -0.15
CA THR A 47 -7.28 -13.24 0.01
C THR A 47 -7.91 -13.88 -1.24
N GLN A 48 -7.20 -13.82 -2.37
CA GLN A 48 -7.59 -14.57 -3.54
C GLN A 48 -7.43 -16.04 -3.16
N GLN A 49 -8.53 -16.74 -2.91
CA GLN A 49 -8.49 -18.18 -2.67
C GLN A 49 -7.93 -18.83 -3.94
N VAL A 50 -6.66 -19.19 -3.90
CA VAL A 50 -6.02 -19.92 -4.98
C VAL A 50 -6.39 -21.38 -4.79
N THR A 51 -7.20 -21.91 -5.72
CA THR A 51 -7.40 -23.36 -5.82
C THR A 51 -6.11 -23.99 -6.33
N LEU A 52 -5.45 -24.77 -5.47
CA LEU A 52 -4.24 -25.52 -5.81
C LEU A 52 -4.64 -26.94 -6.22
N THR A 53 -4.41 -27.30 -7.48
CA THR A 53 -4.53 -28.67 -7.96
C THR A 53 -3.14 -29.30 -8.00
N TYR A 54 -2.98 -30.45 -7.35
CA TYR A 54 -1.73 -31.22 -7.36
C TYR A 54 -2.02 -32.66 -7.77
N GLU A 55 -1.06 -33.28 -8.46
CA GLU A 55 -1.10 -34.68 -8.85
C GLU A 55 -0.34 -35.50 -7.79
N VAL A 56 -0.93 -36.61 -7.35
CA VAL A 56 -0.31 -37.53 -6.37
C VAL A 56 -0.16 -38.90 -7.00
N VAL A 57 1.05 -39.46 -6.90
CA VAL A 57 1.32 -40.84 -7.31
C VAL A 57 1.06 -41.75 -6.12
N ALA A 58 0.02 -42.58 -6.20
CA ALA A 58 -0.23 -43.64 -5.23
C ALA A 58 0.49 -44.92 -5.67
N GLN A 59 1.30 -45.51 -4.79
CA GLN A 59 1.96 -46.80 -5.04
C GLN A 59 1.18 -47.90 -4.34
N ASP A 60 1.11 -49.08 -4.99
CA ASP A 60 0.44 -50.28 -4.46
C ASP A 60 -1.09 -50.12 -4.27
N VAL A 61 -1.71 -49.23 -5.05
CA VAL A 61 -3.17 -49.00 -5.04
C VAL A 61 -3.78 -49.48 -6.36
N PRO A 62 -4.85 -50.28 -6.34
CA PRO A 62 -5.57 -50.68 -7.56
C PRO A 62 -6.19 -49.48 -8.30
N ASP A 63 -6.14 -49.48 -9.64
CA ASP A 63 -6.58 -48.37 -10.50
C ASP A 63 -8.01 -47.87 -10.22
N HIS A 64 -8.93 -48.77 -9.87
CA HIS A 64 -10.33 -48.41 -9.57
C HIS A 64 -10.49 -47.50 -8.35
N VAL A 65 -9.46 -47.38 -7.49
CA VAL A 65 -9.50 -46.51 -6.31
C VAL A 65 -9.44 -45.02 -6.70
N ALA A 66 -8.85 -44.69 -7.85
CA ALA A 66 -8.80 -43.32 -8.34
C ALA A 66 -10.20 -42.75 -8.65
N GLU A 67 -11.18 -43.60 -8.99
CA GLU A 67 -12.57 -43.19 -9.25
C GLU A 67 -13.29 -42.68 -8.00
N TYR A 68 -12.82 -43.05 -6.81
CA TYR A 68 -13.38 -42.60 -5.53
C TYR A 68 -12.69 -41.36 -4.96
N CYS A 69 -11.64 -40.85 -5.61
CA CYS A 69 -10.97 -39.61 -5.20
C CYS A 69 -11.82 -38.40 -5.63
N VAL A 70 -12.65 -37.89 -4.72
CA VAL A 70 -13.43 -36.66 -4.91
C VAL A 70 -12.70 -35.48 -4.24
N ALA A 71 -12.67 -34.33 -4.90
CA ALA A 71 -12.08 -33.08 -4.40
C ALA A 71 -12.91 -32.42 -3.28
#